data_AF-A0A800BIK1-F1
#
_entry.id   AF-A0A800BIK1-F1
#
_cell.length_a   1.000
_cell.length_b   1.000
_cell.length_c   1.000
_cell.angle_alpha   90.00
_cell.angle_beta   90.00
_cell.angle_gamma   90.00
#
_symmetry.space_group_name_H-M   'P 1'
#
loop_
_entity.id
_entity.type
_entity.pdbx_description
1 polymer ?
#
loop_
_entity_poly.entity_id
_entity_poly.type
_entity_poly.pdbx_seq_one_letter_code
_entity_poly.pdbx_strand_id
1 'polypeptide(L)' 'MVAVNEPLLDGNEKKYLNECIDTGWISSEGPFVEKFESQMAHYVGRKFATACSSGTAALDIAVAALNLQKGDEVILPSF' A
#
# COMPACT_ATOMS: atom_id res chain seq x y z
N MET A 1 19.09 -14.12 -21.16
CA MET A 1 17.88 -14.48 -20.38
C MET A 1 17.04 -13.22 -20.28
N VAL A 2 15.74 -13.26 -20.60
CA VAL A 2 14.84 -12.08 -20.50
C VAL A 2 14.03 -12.24 -19.22
N ALA A 3 14.05 -11.23 -18.34
CA ALA A 3 13.28 -11.22 -17.11
C ALA A 3 11.80 -10.91 -17.37
N VAL A 4 10.90 -11.51 -16.60
CA VAL A 4 9.44 -11.26 -16.69
C VAL A 4 9.07 -9.92 -16.05
N ASN A 5 9.77 -9.52 -15.00
CA ASN A 5 9.60 -8.25 -14.32
C ASN A 5 10.93 -7.83 -13.67
N GLU A 6 11.27 -6.55 -13.77
CA GLU A 6 12.42 -5.94 -13.10
C GLU A 6 11.98 -4.56 -12.59
N PRO A 7 12.15 -4.23 -11.30
CA PRO A 7 11.78 -2.93 -10.76
C PRO A 7 12.60 -1.82 -11.43
N LEU A 8 11.91 -0.82 -11.99
CA LEU A 8 12.53 0.40 -12.48
C LEU A 8 12.57 1.42 -11.33
N LEU A 9 13.78 1.82 -10.92
CA LEU A 9 14.03 2.80 -9.87
C LEU A 9 14.85 3.96 -10.45
N ASP A 10 14.25 4.74 -11.35
CA ASP A 10 14.90 5.82 -12.11
C ASP A 10 14.40 7.23 -11.73
N GLY A 11 13.67 7.35 -10.62
CA GLY A 11 13.10 8.58 -10.11
C GLY A 11 13.71 9.05 -8.79
N ASN A 12 12.83 9.46 -7.87
CA ASN A 12 13.22 10.03 -6.57
C ASN A 12 13.32 8.97 -5.45
N GLU A 13 13.23 7.68 -5.75
CA GLU A 13 13.11 6.60 -4.75
C GLU A 13 14.29 6.63 -3.78
N LYS A 14 15.52 6.71 -4.30
CA LYS A 14 16.73 6.79 -3.47
C LYS A 14 16.77 8.06 -2.62
N LYS A 15 16.32 9.19 -3.18
CA LYS A 15 16.29 10.47 -2.47
C LYS A 15 15.34 10.39 -1.27
N TYR A 16 14.12 9.91 -1.47
CA TYR A 16 13.13 9.80 -0.41
C TYR A 16 13.53 8.76 0.65
N LEU A 17 14.13 7.64 0.23
CA LEU A 17 14.66 6.66 1.17
C LEU A 17 15.74 7.25 2.09
N ASN A 18 16.68 8.02 1.53
CA ASN A 18 17.70 8.70 2.32
C ASN A 18 17.09 9.71 3.29
N GLU A 19 16.08 10.46 2.85
CA GLU A 19 15.38 11.42 3.72
C GLU A 19 14.70 10.73 4.91
N CYS A 20 14.12 9.53 4.74
CA CYS A 20 13.61 8.73 5.86
C CYS A 20 14.71 8.39 6.89
N ILE A 21 15.89 8.02 6.42
CA ILE A 21 17.04 7.67 7.27
C ILE A 21 17.55 8.91 8.00
N ASP A 22 17.74 10.03 7.28
CA ASP A 22 18.27 11.28 7.81
C ASP A 22 17.34 11.93 8.84
N THR A 23 16.02 11.77 8.68
CA THR A 23 15.01 12.34 9.58
C THR A 23 14.55 11.39 10.70
N GLY A 24 14.96 10.12 10.67
CA GLY A 24 14.59 9.11 11.66
C GLY A 24 13.19 8.52 11.50
N TRP A 25 12.46 8.88 10.43
CA TRP A 25 11.17 8.29 10.08
C TRP A 25 11.36 6.94 9.36
N ILE A 26 11.82 5.94 10.12
CA ILE A 26 12.24 4.62 9.61
C ILE A 26 11.24 3.49 9.88
N SER A 27 10.07 3.81 10.43
CA SER A 27 9.05 2.83 10.84
C SER A 27 7.77 2.98 10.02
N SER A 28 6.68 2.39 10.50
CA SER A 28 5.36 2.33 9.84
C SER A 28 4.58 3.64 9.80
N GLU A 29 5.17 4.76 10.23
CA GLU A 29 4.54 6.07 10.26
C GLU A 29 5.52 7.13 9.76
N GLY A 30 4.99 8.28 9.36
CA GLY A 30 5.78 9.44 8.96
C GLY A 30 5.27 10.11 7.70
N PRO A 31 5.91 11.23 7.30
CA PRO A 31 5.41 12.11 6.25
C PRO A 31 5.29 11.43 4.88
N PHE A 32 6.15 10.45 4.58
CA PHE A 32 6.08 9.71 3.32
C PHE A 32 4.91 8.74 3.26
N VAL A 33 4.45 8.19 4.40
CA VAL A 33 3.26 7.34 4.47
C VAL A 33 2.01 8.18 4.19
N GLU A 34 1.84 9.29 4.91
CA GLU A 34 0.71 10.21 4.71
C GLU A 34 0.66 10.77 3.29
N LYS A 35 1.83 11.15 2.74
CA LYS A 35 1.94 11.63 1.36
C LYS A 35 1.54 10.54 0.37
N PHE A 36 2.00 9.30 0.56
CA PHE A 36 1.64 8.18 -0.31
C PHE A 36 0.13 7.91 -0.27
N GLU A 37 -0.48 7.85 0.92
CA GLU A 37 -1.92 7.66 1.07
C GLU A 37 -2.73 8.77 0.38
N SER A 38 -2.36 10.03 0.60
CA SER A 38 -3.04 11.18 -0.03
C SER A 38 -2.92 11.15 -1.56
N GLN A 39 -1.72 10.89 -2.08
CA GLN A 39 -1.48 10.80 -3.52
C GLN A 39 -2.18 9.61 -4.16
N MET A 40 -2.17 8.45 -3.50
CA MET A 40 -2.86 7.26 -3.98
C MET A 40 -4.38 7.45 -4.00
N ALA A 41 -4.95 8.01 -2.93
CA ALA A 41 -6.38 8.33 -2.86
C ALA A 41 -6.78 9.25 -4.04
N HIS A 42 -6.00 10.30 -4.30
CA HIS A 42 -6.22 11.19 -5.43
C HIS A 42 -6.09 10.45 -6.78
N TYR A 43 -5.03 9.66 -6.96
CA TYR A 43 -4.76 8.92 -8.19
C TYR A 43 -5.89 7.94 -8.56
N VAL A 44 -6.44 7.21 -7.59
CA VAL A 44 -7.54 6.26 -7.83
C VAL A 44 -8.95 6.88 -7.74
N GLY A 45 -9.05 8.20 -7.55
CA GLY A 45 -10.33 8.91 -7.46
C GLY A 45 -11.15 8.54 -6.21
N ARG A 46 -10.50 8.34 -5.07
CA ARG A 46 -11.15 8.00 -3.79
C ARG A 46 -10.87 9.05 -2.72
N LYS A 47 -11.76 9.11 -1.73
CA LYS A 47 -11.64 10.08 -0.62
C LYS A 47 -10.50 9.73 0.35
N PHE A 48 -10.21 8.43 0.51
CA PHE A 48 -9.23 7.91 1.45
C PHE A 48 -8.45 6.77 0.81
N ALA A 49 -7.22 6.56 1.28
CA ALA A 49 -6.41 5.38 1.06
C ALA A 49 -5.64 5.06 2.35
N THR A 50 -5.28 3.80 2.54
CA THR A 50 -4.52 3.34 3.71
C THR A 50 -3.35 2.50 3.24
N ALA A 51 -2.14 2.89 3.62
CA ALA A 51 -0.92 2.18 3.28
C ALA A 51 -0.84 0.89 4.10
N CYS A 52 -0.53 -0.22 3.43
CA CYS A 52 -0.38 -1.54 4.04
C CYS A 52 0.97 -2.13 3.66
N SER A 53 1.48 -3.05 4.48
CA SER A 53 2.77 -3.73 4.24
C SER A 53 2.74 -4.68 3.03
N SER A 54 1.55 -5.11 2.60
CA SER A 54 1.36 -5.95 1.40
C SER A 54 -0.09 -5.86 0.90
N GLY A 55 -0.33 -6.35 -0.32
CA GLY A 55 -1.69 -6.50 -0.85
C GLY A 55 -2.56 -7.48 -0.07
N THR A 56 -1.97 -8.55 0.48
CA THR A 56 -2.69 -9.51 1.33
C THR A 56 -3.14 -8.88 2.65
N ALA A 57 -2.27 -8.11 3.31
CA ALA A 57 -2.63 -7.38 4.53
C ALA A 57 -3.73 -6.35 4.26
N ALA A 58 -3.70 -5.68 3.11
CA ALA A 58 -4.76 -4.75 2.71
C ALA A 58 -6.12 -5.44 2.57
N LEU A 59 -6.16 -6.63 1.97
CA LEU A 59 -7.40 -7.42 1.86
C LEU A 59 -7.90 -7.90 3.22
N ASP A 60 -7.01 -8.38 4.08
CA ASP A 60 -7.35 -8.85 5.43
C ASP A 60 -7.99 -7.72 6.26
N ILE A 61 -7.37 -6.53 6.27
CA ILE A 61 -7.91 -5.34 6.95
C ILE A 61 -9.25 -4.92 6.33
N ALA A 62 -9.36 -4.92 4.99
CA ALA A 62 -10.60 -4.54 4.31
C ALA A 62 -11.75 -5.47 4.67
N VAL A 63 -11.51 -6.79 4.71
CA VAL A 63 -12.52 -7.78 5.09
C VAL A 63 -12.87 -7.67 6.57
N ALA A 64 -11.89 -7.47 7.45
CA ALA A 64 -12.13 -7.24 8.87
C ALA A 64 -13.03 -6.00 9.12
N ALA A 65 -12.82 -4.93 8.34
CA ALA A 65 -13.62 -3.71 8.42
C ALA A 65 -15.09 -3.89 7.99
N LEU A 66 -15.40 -4.90 7.16
CA LEU A 66 -16.78 -5.22 6.78
C LEU A 66 -17.58 -5.89 7.91
N ASN A 67 -16.91 -6.37 8.96
CA ASN A 67 -17.51 -7.04 10.12
C ASN A 67 -18.43 -8.20 9.72
N LEU A 68 -17.97 -9.04 8.80
CA LEU A 68 -18.68 -10.24 8.36
C LEU A 68 -18.91 -11.21 9.53
N GLN A 69 -20.05 -11.89 9.51
CA GLN A 69 -20.47 -12.84 10.52
C GLN A 69 -20.37 -14.27 10.01
N LYS A 70 -20.44 -15.23 10.94
CA LYS A 70 -20.50 -16.65 10.59
C LYS A 70 -21.74 -16.92 9.72
N GLY A 71 -21.49 -17.44 8.51
CA GLY A 71 -22.54 -17.72 7.53
C GLY A 71 -22.59 -16.72 6.39
N ASP A 72 -21.86 -15.60 6.46
CA ASP A 72 -21.71 -14.68 5.33
C ASP A 72 -20.84 -15.31 4.23
N GLU A 73 -21.13 -14.93 2.98
CA GLU A 73 -20.46 -15.46 1.79
C GLU A 73 -19.65 -14.37 1.07
N VAL A 74 -18.47 -14.75 0.57
CA VAL A 74 -17.62 -13.89 -0.25
C VAL A 74 -17.36 -14.59 -1.58
N ILE A 75 -17.82 -13.99 -2.68
CA ILE A 75 -17.65 -14.55 -4.02
C ILE A 75 -16.29 -14.13 -4.56
N LEU A 76 -15.51 -15.10 -5.05
CA LEU A 76 -14.19 -14.92 -5.65
C LEU A 76 -14.15 -15.57 -7.03
N PRO A 77 -13.27 -15.10 -7.93
CA PRO A 77 -13.00 -15.82 -9.16
C PRO A 77 -12.34 -17.17 -8.86
N SER A 78 -12.58 -18.18 -9.70
CA SER A 78 -11.99 -19.52 -9.56
C SER A 78 -10.55 -19.60 -10.07
N PHE A 79 -10.05 -18.55 -10.73
CA PHE A 79 -8.70 -18.43 -11.28
C PHE A 79 -8.21 -16.97 -11.24
#